data_AF-B8FNG7-F1
#
_entry.id   AF-B8FNG7-F1
#
_cell.length_a   1.000
_cell.length_b   1.000
_cell.length_c   1.000
_cell.angle_alpha   90.00
_cell.angle_beta   90.00
_cell.angle_gamma   90.00
#
_symmetry.space_group_name_H-M   'P 1'
#
loop_
_entity.id
_entity.type
_entity.pdbx_description
1 polymer ?
#
loop_
_entity_poly.entity_id
_entity_poly.type
_entity_poly.pdbx_seq_one_letter_code
_entity_poly.pdbx_strand_id
1 'polypeptide(L)'
;MAAGRPSAYTDEIAETICERIASGESVQSITSDEDMPSSAMVYRWLADARYSKFREMYTRARERQADFFADEIITIADTEDNPKKAAVRVQARQWAASKLKPRKYGDRIDVHQQGTVTHTIAPDMIEGLKQIAAKFSQGLLTQDAQEAEIIEIEPDLLAMPDQKSQSGADTGDCDQLETISPEELVNCTVGGESKD
;
A
#
# COMPACT_ATOMS: atom_id res chain seq x y z
N MET A 1 -27.63 -22.00 -41.82
CA MET A 1 -28.15 -20.69 -41.39
C MET A 1 -27.10 -20.08 -40.49
N ALA A 2 -26.50 -18.96 -40.87
CA ALA A 2 -25.57 -18.26 -39.98
C ALA A 2 -26.41 -17.65 -38.86
N ALA A 3 -26.33 -18.22 -37.65
CA ALA A 3 -26.89 -17.60 -36.47
C ALA A 3 -26.23 -16.22 -36.34
N GLY A 4 -27.03 -15.16 -36.36
CA GLY A 4 -26.50 -13.82 -36.16
C GLY A 4 -25.77 -13.75 -34.81
N ARG A 5 -24.71 -12.94 -34.75
CA ARG A 5 -23.91 -12.75 -33.55
C ARG A 5 -24.80 -12.60 -32.30
N PRO A 6 -24.54 -13.35 -31.21
CA PRO A 6 -25.42 -13.35 -30.05
C PRO A 6 -25.53 -11.94 -29.46
N SER A 7 -26.77 -11.49 -29.28
CA SER A 7 -27.11 -10.18 -28.70
C SER A 7 -27.79 -10.26 -27.33
N ALA A 8 -28.22 -11.46 -26.94
CA ALA A 8 -28.78 -11.73 -25.64
C ALA A 8 -27.68 -11.91 -24.58
N TYR A 9 -27.89 -11.36 -23.39
CA TYR A 9 -27.03 -11.58 -22.25
C TYR A 9 -27.36 -12.95 -21.64
N THR A 10 -26.32 -13.77 -21.42
CA THR A 10 -26.40 -14.97 -20.60
C THR A 10 -25.23 -14.95 -19.61
N ASP A 11 -25.43 -15.52 -18.42
CA ASP A 11 -24.37 -15.59 -17.41
C ASP A 11 -23.16 -16.41 -17.93
N GLU A 12 -23.40 -17.46 -18.72
CA GLU A 12 -22.34 -18.28 -19.35
C GLU A 12 -21.45 -17.47 -20.30
N ILE A 13 -22.03 -16.61 -21.15
CA ILE A 13 -21.26 -15.73 -22.05
C ILE A 13 -20.48 -14.71 -21.22
N ALA A 14 -21.10 -14.15 -20.18
CA ALA A 14 -20.46 -13.19 -19.29
C ALA A 14 -19.24 -13.80 -18.57
N GLU A 15 -19.38 -15.02 -18.04
CA GLU A 15 -18.31 -15.79 -17.41
C GLU A 15 -17.19 -16.11 -18.41
N THR A 16 -17.54 -16.57 -19.62
CA THR A 16 -16.57 -16.86 -20.68
C THR A 16 -15.74 -15.63 -21.07
N ILE A 17 -16.38 -14.46 -21.19
CA ILE A 17 -15.69 -13.20 -21.47
C ILE A 17 -14.73 -12.85 -20.32
N CYS A 18 -15.19 -12.96 -19.07
CA CYS A 18 -14.36 -12.68 -17.90
C CYS A 18 -13.16 -13.62 -17.79
N GLU A 19 -13.34 -14.91 -18.06
CA GLU A 19 -12.27 -15.90 -18.05
C GLU A 19 -11.19 -15.57 -19.09
N ARG A 20 -11.59 -15.32 -20.33
CA ARG A 20 -10.65 -14.95 -21.42
C ARG A 20 -9.91 -13.65 -21.15
N ILE A 21 -10.58 -12.66 -20.58
CA ILE A 21 -9.92 -11.41 -20.15
C ILE A 21 -8.88 -11.72 -19.08
N ALA A 22 -9.22 -12.54 -18.08
CA ALA A 22 -8.29 -12.93 -17.02
C ALA A 22 -7.06 -13.67 -17.60
N SER A 23 -7.22 -14.44 -18.67
CA SER A 23 -6.13 -15.08 -19.42
C SER A 23 -5.32 -14.14 -20.33
N GLY A 24 -5.52 -12.83 -20.25
CA GLY A 24 -4.73 -11.85 -21.01
C GLY A 24 -5.29 -11.46 -22.38
N GLU A 25 -6.43 -12.01 -22.81
CA GLU A 25 -7.03 -11.62 -24.08
C GLU A 25 -7.67 -10.22 -24.00
N SER A 26 -7.58 -9.48 -25.12
CA SER A 26 -8.24 -8.19 -25.24
C SER A 26 -9.72 -8.38 -25.54
N VAL A 27 -10.58 -7.47 -25.07
CA VAL A 27 -12.01 -7.47 -25.39
C VAL A 27 -12.23 -7.43 -26.91
N GLN A 28 -11.37 -6.73 -27.66
CA GLN A 28 -11.45 -6.71 -29.12
C GLN A 28 -11.18 -8.09 -29.73
N SER A 29 -10.16 -8.80 -29.26
CA SER A 29 -9.83 -10.17 -29.68
C SER A 29 -11.00 -11.11 -29.39
N ILE A 30 -11.53 -11.09 -28.17
CA ILE A 30 -12.67 -11.92 -27.76
C ILE A 30 -13.89 -11.64 -28.65
N THR A 31 -14.18 -10.35 -28.88
CA THR A 31 -15.31 -9.96 -29.72
C THR A 31 -15.04 -10.15 -31.21
N SER A 32 -13.90 -10.68 -31.64
CA SER A 32 -13.69 -11.02 -33.05
C SER A 32 -14.32 -12.37 -33.40
N ASP A 33 -14.51 -13.24 -32.41
CA ASP A 33 -15.09 -14.57 -32.60
C ASP A 33 -16.58 -14.50 -32.95
N GLU A 34 -17.05 -15.46 -33.77
CA GLU A 34 -18.43 -15.50 -34.26
C GLU A 34 -19.45 -15.75 -33.14
N ASP A 35 -19.07 -16.57 -32.16
CA ASP A 35 -19.90 -16.95 -31.01
C ASP A 35 -19.89 -15.89 -29.88
N MET A 36 -19.19 -14.76 -30.07
CA MET A 36 -19.04 -13.72 -29.05
C MET A 36 -19.84 -12.46 -29.38
N PRO A 37 -20.46 -11.81 -28.37
CA PRO A 37 -21.19 -10.56 -28.59
C PRO A 37 -20.27 -9.45 -29.11
N SER A 38 -20.85 -8.39 -29.66
CA SER A 38 -20.04 -7.25 -30.14
C SER A 38 -19.46 -6.47 -28.97
N SER A 39 -18.35 -5.76 -29.20
CA SER A 39 -17.73 -4.90 -28.18
C SER A 39 -18.72 -3.88 -27.61
N ALA A 40 -19.55 -3.28 -28.48
CA ALA A 40 -20.61 -2.37 -28.07
C ALA A 40 -21.62 -3.01 -27.10
N MET A 41 -21.97 -4.28 -27.31
CA MET A 41 -22.86 -5.03 -26.41
C MET A 41 -22.23 -5.25 -25.05
N VAL A 42 -20.96 -5.65 -25.00
CA VAL A 42 -20.22 -5.88 -23.75
C VAL A 42 -20.17 -4.60 -22.91
N TYR A 43 -19.80 -3.48 -23.52
CA TYR A 43 -19.76 -2.19 -22.81
C TYR A 43 -21.16 -1.70 -22.40
N ARG A 44 -22.20 -2.00 -23.19
CA ARG A 44 -23.59 -1.70 -22.81
C ARG A 44 -24.02 -2.47 -21.57
N TRP A 45 -23.67 -3.75 -21.46
CA TRP A 45 -23.96 -4.54 -20.26
C TRP A 45 -23.18 -4.04 -19.04
N LEU A 46 -21.93 -3.60 -19.22
CA LEU A 46 -21.15 -3.00 -18.14
C LEU A 46 -21.74 -1.67 -17.65
N ALA A 47 -22.34 -0.86 -18.52
CA ALA A 47 -22.93 0.41 -18.16
C ALA A 47 -24.28 0.27 -17.43
N ASP A 48 -25.07 -0.74 -17.79
CA ASP A 48 -26.39 -0.99 -17.22
C ASP A 48 -26.30 -1.51 -15.77
N ALA A 49 -27.08 -0.92 -14.87
CA ALA A 49 -27.07 -1.26 -13.45
C ALA A 49 -27.67 -2.64 -13.16
N ARG A 50 -28.48 -3.19 -14.07
CA ARG A 50 -29.11 -4.52 -13.91
C ARG A 50 -28.09 -5.66 -13.90
N TYR A 51 -26.92 -5.46 -14.51
CA TYR A 51 -25.85 -6.46 -14.59
C TYR A 51 -24.71 -6.16 -13.62
N SER A 52 -25.03 -5.84 -12.35
CA SER A 52 -24.03 -5.57 -11.32
C SER A 52 -23.06 -6.74 -11.11
N LYS A 53 -23.58 -7.98 -11.08
CA LYS A 53 -22.79 -9.22 -11.01
C LYS A 53 -21.73 -9.29 -12.11
N PHE A 54 -22.09 -8.96 -13.36
CA PHE A 54 -21.14 -8.94 -14.47
C PHE A 54 -20.05 -7.88 -14.29
N ARG A 55 -20.40 -6.70 -13.79
CA ARG A 55 -19.44 -5.62 -13.52
C ARG A 55 -18.42 -6.03 -12.44
N GLU A 56 -18.87 -6.71 -11.40
CA GLU A 56 -17.99 -7.24 -10.35
C GLU A 56 -17.05 -8.32 -10.89
N MET A 57 -17.59 -9.29 -11.65
CA MET A 57 -16.79 -10.33 -12.30
C MET A 57 -15.76 -9.72 -13.27
N TYR A 58 -16.16 -8.73 -14.07
CA TYR A 58 -15.29 -8.02 -15.00
C TYR A 58 -14.17 -7.28 -14.28
N THR A 59 -14.46 -6.64 -13.14
CA THR A 59 -13.44 -5.99 -12.31
C THR A 59 -12.41 -7.00 -11.81
N ARG A 60 -12.87 -8.12 -11.25
CA ARG A 60 -11.99 -9.21 -10.79
C ARG A 60 -11.18 -9.83 -11.94
N ALA A 61 -11.79 -9.98 -13.11
CA ALA A 61 -11.10 -10.47 -14.31
C ALA A 61 -9.98 -9.51 -14.74
N ARG A 62 -10.21 -8.20 -14.67
CA ARG A 62 -9.19 -7.17 -14.95
C ARG A 62 -8.06 -7.16 -13.92
N GLU A 63 -8.36 -7.44 -12.65
CA GLU A 63 -7.33 -7.62 -11.63
C GLU A 63 -6.46 -8.86 -11.91
N ARG A 64 -7.08 -10.00 -12.26
CA ARG A 64 -6.35 -11.23 -12.63
C ARG A 64 -5.54 -11.08 -13.90
N GLN A 65 -6.07 -10.35 -14.88
CA GLN A 65 -5.35 -10.02 -16.11
C GLN A 65 -4.03 -9.29 -15.83
N ALA A 66 -3.97 -8.45 -14.77
CA ALA A 66 -2.73 -7.80 -14.36
C ALA A 66 -1.68 -8.80 -13.88
N ASP A 67 -2.09 -9.80 -13.09
CA ASP A 67 -1.21 -10.87 -12.62
C ASP A 67 -0.73 -11.72 -13.81
N PHE A 68 -1.62 -12.07 -14.76
CA PHE A 68 -1.25 -12.78 -15.99
C PHE A 68 -0.20 -12.02 -16.83
N PHE A 69 -0.40 -10.71 -17.04
CA PHE A 69 0.57 -9.91 -17.78
C PHE A 69 1.94 -9.84 -17.08
N ALA A 70 1.97 -9.87 -15.75
CA ALA A 70 3.22 -9.91 -15.00
C ALA A 70 3.98 -11.22 -15.23
N ASP A 71 3.27 -12.36 -15.24
CA ASP A 71 3.88 -13.67 -15.50
C ASP A 71 4.31 -13.81 -16.98
N GLU A 72 3.51 -13.31 -17.92
CA GLU A 72 3.82 -13.36 -19.36
C GLU A 72 5.05 -12.52 -19.72
N ILE A 73 5.35 -11.45 -18.98
CA ILE A 73 6.55 -10.61 -19.21
C ILE A 73 7.83 -11.44 -19.15
N ILE A 74 7.96 -12.34 -18.18
CA ILE A 74 9.14 -13.20 -18.02
C ILE A 74 9.26 -14.13 -19.22
N THR A 75 8.14 -14.79 -19.57
CA THR A 75 8.10 -15.69 -20.72
C THR A 75 8.49 -14.98 -22.02
N ILE A 76 8.01 -13.75 -22.25
CA ILE A 76 8.34 -12.97 -23.44
C ILE A 76 9.82 -12.58 -23.47
N ALA A 77 10.38 -12.23 -22.31
CA ALA A 77 11.80 -11.88 -22.22
C ALA A 77 12.70 -13.07 -22.58
N ASP A 78 12.30 -14.29 -22.21
CA ASP A 78 13.11 -15.50 -22.42
C ASP A 78 12.91 -16.15 -23.81
N THR A 79 11.74 -15.97 -24.43
CA THR A 79 11.36 -16.72 -25.66
C THR A 79 11.36 -15.91 -26.95
N GLU A 80 11.27 -14.57 -26.90
CA GLU A 80 11.15 -13.76 -28.12
C GLU A 80 12.53 -13.46 -28.73
N ASP A 81 12.76 -13.94 -29.96
CA ASP A 81 14.05 -13.78 -30.65
C ASP A 81 14.43 -12.31 -30.95
N ASN A 82 13.43 -11.46 -31.14
CA ASN A 82 13.65 -10.05 -31.47
C ASN A 82 13.59 -9.18 -30.21
N PRO A 83 14.73 -8.66 -29.73
CA PRO A 83 14.78 -7.90 -28.48
C PRO A 83 13.96 -6.60 -28.52
N LYS A 84 13.80 -5.98 -29.70
CA LYS A 84 12.99 -4.76 -29.84
C LYS A 84 11.51 -5.06 -29.66
N LYS A 85 11.05 -6.17 -30.24
CA LYS A 85 9.64 -6.61 -30.12
C LYS A 85 9.35 -7.06 -28.69
N ALA A 86 10.28 -7.79 -28.07
CA ALA A 86 10.19 -8.20 -26.67
C ALA A 86 10.05 -6.97 -25.76
N ALA A 87 10.93 -5.98 -25.92
CA ALA A 87 10.90 -4.76 -25.11
C ALA A 87 9.57 -4.01 -25.21
N VAL A 88 9.03 -3.83 -26.42
CA VAL A 88 7.72 -3.16 -26.62
C VAL A 88 6.58 -3.95 -25.95
N ARG A 89 6.59 -5.28 -26.09
CA ARG A 89 5.58 -6.15 -25.46
C ARG A 89 5.65 -6.11 -23.94
N VAL A 90 6.86 -6.12 -23.38
CA VAL A 90 7.11 -6.04 -21.93
C VAL A 90 6.66 -4.70 -21.38
N GLN A 91 7.04 -3.59 -22.00
CA GLN A 91 6.65 -2.25 -21.57
C GLN A 91 5.13 -2.04 -21.62
N ALA A 92 4.47 -2.48 -22.69
CA ALA A 92 3.02 -2.39 -22.82
C ALA A 92 2.29 -3.17 -21.70
N ARG A 93 2.78 -4.38 -21.39
CA ARG A 93 2.23 -5.23 -20.31
C ARG A 93 2.50 -4.68 -18.92
N GLN A 94 3.70 -4.18 -18.69
CA GLN A 94 4.08 -3.55 -17.42
C GLN A 94 3.19 -2.32 -17.14
N TRP A 95 2.99 -1.48 -18.15
CA TRP A 95 2.09 -0.34 -18.05
C TRP A 95 0.65 -0.78 -17.75
N ALA A 96 0.16 -1.79 -18.47
CA ALA A 96 -1.19 -2.32 -18.23
C ALA A 96 -1.33 -2.87 -16.80
N ALA A 97 -0.41 -3.70 -16.33
CA ALA A 97 -0.42 -4.25 -14.96
C ALA A 97 -0.39 -3.14 -13.90
N SER A 98 0.39 -2.08 -14.13
CA SER A 98 0.47 -0.92 -13.25
C SER A 98 -0.86 -0.16 -13.14
N LYS A 99 -1.64 -0.06 -14.23
CA LYS A 99 -2.95 0.59 -14.23
C LYS A 99 -4.08 -0.29 -13.70
N LEU A 100 -4.02 -1.60 -13.96
CA LEU A 100 -5.05 -2.54 -13.53
C LEU A 100 -4.98 -2.84 -12.03
N LYS A 101 -3.77 -2.91 -11.45
CA LYS A 101 -3.58 -3.23 -10.02
C LYS A 101 -2.49 -2.32 -9.41
N PRO A 102 -2.78 -1.02 -9.23
CA PRO A 102 -1.78 -0.03 -8.79
C PRO A 102 -1.22 -0.32 -7.40
N ARG A 103 -1.94 -1.02 -6.53
CA ARG A 103 -1.45 -1.39 -5.20
C ARG A 103 -0.28 -2.38 -5.24
N LYS A 104 -0.24 -3.28 -6.23
CA LYS A 104 0.78 -4.35 -6.36
C LYS A 104 1.87 -3.99 -7.39
N TYR A 105 1.46 -3.44 -8.54
CA TYR A 105 2.35 -3.15 -9.67
C TYR A 105 2.50 -1.65 -9.96
N GLY A 106 1.95 -0.80 -9.10
CA GLY A 106 2.13 0.65 -9.21
C GLY A 106 3.57 1.06 -8.92
N ASP A 107 3.99 2.17 -9.53
CA ASP A 107 5.27 2.80 -9.24
C ASP A 107 5.25 3.35 -7.80
N ARG A 108 6.19 2.91 -6.97
CA ARG A 108 6.34 3.39 -5.59
C ARG A 108 7.31 4.56 -5.60
N ILE A 109 6.75 5.76 -5.48
CA ILE A 109 7.54 6.98 -5.32
C ILE A 109 7.82 7.16 -3.82
N ASP A 110 9.02 6.77 -3.39
CA ASP A 110 9.53 7.13 -2.07
C ASP A 110 10.00 8.58 -2.07
N VAL A 111 9.17 9.48 -1.52
CA VAL A 111 9.49 10.90 -1.40
C VAL A 111 10.29 11.13 -0.12
N HIS A 112 11.62 11.06 -0.21
CA HIS A 112 12.49 11.45 0.89
C HIS A 112 12.64 12.97 0.93
N GLN A 113 11.78 13.66 1.70
CA GLN A 113 11.92 15.10 1.91
C GLN A 113 13.08 15.38 2.88
N GLN A 114 14.24 15.75 2.35
CA GLN A 114 15.37 16.31 3.14
C GLN A 114 15.19 17.82 3.35
N GLY A 115 13.99 18.23 3.80
CA GLY A 115 13.73 19.62 4.14
C GLY A 115 13.99 19.83 5.63
N THR A 116 14.98 20.65 5.98
CA THR A 116 15.04 21.24 7.33
C THR A 116 13.76 22.06 7.52
N VAL A 117 12.84 21.55 8.34
CA VAL A 117 11.64 22.29 8.72
C VAL A 117 12.08 23.45 9.60
N THR A 118 12.31 24.62 8.99
CA THR A 118 12.46 25.86 9.74
C THR A 118 11.08 26.23 10.27
N HIS A 119 10.76 25.77 11.49
CA HIS A 119 9.64 26.34 12.22
C HIS A 119 9.96 27.83 12.43
N THR A 120 9.27 28.70 11.70
CA THR A 120 9.27 30.13 11.97
C THR A 120 8.51 30.33 13.27
N ILE A 121 9.20 30.17 14.40
CA ILE A 121 8.71 30.63 15.69
C ILE A 121 8.55 32.14 15.52
N ALA A 122 7.33 32.65 15.69
CA ALA A 122 7.08 34.08 15.65
C ALA A 122 8.08 34.77 16.58
N PRO A 123 8.71 35.88 16.16
CA PRO A 123 9.77 36.53 16.95
C PRO A 123 9.32 36.92 18.37
N ASP A 124 8.01 37.07 18.57
CA ASP A 124 7.36 37.32 19.84
C ASP A 124 7.54 36.18 20.87
N MET A 125 7.49 34.92 20.43
CA MET A 125 7.74 33.76 21.30
C MET A 125 9.22 33.60 21.68
N ILE A 126 10.13 33.97 20.77
CA ILE A 126 11.57 33.97 21.03
C ILE A 126 11.90 35.03 22.10
N GLU A 127 11.28 36.20 22.01
CA GLU A 127 11.46 37.26 22.99
C GLU A 127 10.85 36.89 24.35
N GLY A 128 9.68 36.22 24.35
CA GLY A 128 9.08 35.67 25.57
C GLY A 128 10.00 34.67 26.28
N LEU A 129 10.64 33.75 25.54
CA LEU A 129 11.62 32.81 26.11
C LEU A 129 12.87 33.51 26.64
N LYS A 130 13.39 34.54 25.93
CA LYS A 130 14.53 35.34 26.40
C LYS A 130 14.20 36.08 27.70
N GLN A 131 13.00 36.65 27.82
CA GLN A 131 12.56 37.34 29.04
C GLN A 131 12.39 36.38 30.22
N ILE A 132 11.89 35.16 29.99
CA ILE A 132 11.78 34.13 31.04
C ILE A 132 13.18 33.71 31.52
N ALA A 133 14.13 33.47 30.60
CA ALA A 133 15.51 33.15 30.96
C ALA A 133 16.20 34.29 31.73
N ALA A 134 15.98 35.55 31.32
CA ALA A 134 16.50 36.72 32.02
C ALA A 134 15.93 36.82 33.46
N LYS A 135 14.63 36.56 33.64
CA LYS A 135 13.99 36.53 34.96
C LYS A 135 14.51 35.37 35.83
N PHE A 136 14.82 34.22 35.23
CA PHE A 136 15.45 33.10 35.94
C PHE A 136 16.86 33.44 36.44
N SER A 137 17.65 34.17 35.64
CA SER A 137 18.98 34.63 36.06
C SER A 137 18.93 35.72 37.15
N GLN A 138 17.91 36.58 37.15
CA GLN A 138 17.75 37.62 38.17
C GLN A 138 17.16 37.09 39.49
N GLY A 139 16.51 35.93 39.47
CA GLY A 139 16.09 35.22 40.69
C GLY A 139 17.21 34.49 41.43
N LEU A 140 18.41 34.37 40.83
CA LEU A 140 19.55 33.63 41.38
C LEU A 140 20.64 34.54 42.00
N LEU A 141 20.32 35.81 42.31
CA LEU A 141 21.24 36.73 42.99
C LEU A 141 20.76 37.17 44.39
N THR A 142 19.71 36.55 44.92
CA THR A 142 19.33 36.67 46.33
C THR A 142 19.04 35.30 46.91
N GLN A 143 20.06 34.45 46.97
CA GLN A 143 20.18 33.49 48.06
C GLN A 143 21.67 33.28 48.33
N ASP A 144 22.00 33.61 49.57
CA ASP A 144 23.32 33.76 50.13
C ASP A 144 24.26 32.59 49.87
N ALA A 145 25.53 32.96 49.71
CA ALA A 145 26.67 32.08 49.60
C ALA A 145 26.73 31.04 50.74
N GLN A 146 26.82 29.77 50.37
CA GLN A 146 27.59 28.78 51.13
C GLN A 146 28.42 27.95 50.15
N GLU A 147 29.74 28.03 50.33
CA GLU A 147 30.77 27.29 49.62
C GLU A 147 30.58 25.77 49.76
N ALA A 148 30.71 25.04 48.66
CA ALA A 148 31.02 23.62 48.68
C ALA A 148 32.01 23.30 47.54
N GLU A 149 33.27 23.31 47.96
CA GLU A 149 34.45 22.54 47.52
C GLU A 149 34.31 21.63 46.27
N ILE A 150 35.16 21.90 45.28
CA ILE A 150 35.37 21.08 44.07
C ILE A 150 36.35 19.96 44.43
N ILE A 151 35.94 18.70 44.28
CA ILE A 151 36.87 17.56 44.25
C ILE A 151 37.11 17.20 42.79
N GLU A 152 38.30 17.55 42.30
CA GLU A 152 38.84 17.03 41.04
C GLU A 152 39.27 15.58 41.25
N ILE A 153 38.81 14.66 40.40
CA ILE A 153 39.44 13.34 40.24
C ILE A 153 39.75 13.20 38.75
N GLU A 154 41.05 13.27 38.44
CA GLU A 154 41.57 12.95 37.11
C GLU A 154 41.39 11.46 36.77
N PRO A 155 41.26 11.14 35.47
CA PRO A 155 40.93 9.81 34.99
C PRO A 155 42.20 8.99 34.77
N ASP A 156 42.22 7.74 35.23
CA ASP A 156 43.15 6.78 34.62
C ASP A 156 42.70 5.32 34.66
N LEU A 157 42.73 4.75 33.46
CA LEU A 157 43.28 3.46 33.09
C LEU A 157 42.53 2.13 33.33
N LEU A 158 42.54 1.37 32.22
CA LEU A 158 42.42 -0.08 32.04
C LEU A 158 41.04 -0.72 32.29
N ALA A 159 40.63 -1.76 31.59
CA ALA A 159 40.98 -2.39 30.32
C ALA A 159 39.98 -3.55 30.18
N MET A 160 39.64 -3.89 28.95
CA MET A 160 38.80 -5.05 28.62
C MET A 160 39.46 -6.35 29.10
N PRO A 161 38.66 -7.38 29.39
CA PRO A 161 39.05 -8.71 28.92
C PRO A 161 37.97 -9.37 28.05
N ASP A 162 38.42 -9.87 26.90
CA ASP A 162 37.71 -10.72 25.97
C ASP A 162 37.58 -12.18 26.46
N GLN A 163 36.39 -12.72 26.20
CA GLN A 163 36.00 -14.09 25.80
C GLN A 163 36.47 -15.36 26.54
N LYS A 164 35.48 -16.18 26.93
CA LYS A 164 35.22 -17.57 26.48
C LYS A 164 33.83 -18.00 26.99
N SER A 165 32.80 -18.15 26.16
CA SER A 165 32.39 -19.34 25.39
C SER A 165 32.23 -20.64 26.21
N GLN A 166 30.96 -21.05 26.37
CA GLN A 166 30.40 -22.42 26.39
C GLN A 166 28.86 -22.28 26.60
N SER A 167 28.02 -22.48 25.57
CA SER A 167 27.27 -23.72 25.26
C SER A 167 26.46 -24.26 26.45
N GLY A 168 25.16 -24.55 26.44
CA GLY A 168 24.10 -24.60 25.43
C GLY A 168 22.86 -25.24 26.08
N ALA A 169 21.74 -25.26 25.34
CA ALA A 169 20.43 -25.88 25.62
C ALA A 169 19.51 -25.17 26.61
N ASP A 170 18.38 -24.63 26.11
CA ASP A 170 17.13 -25.39 26.17
C ASP A 170 16.12 -24.84 25.14
N THR A 171 15.34 -25.73 24.56
CA THR A 171 14.43 -25.50 23.44
C THR A 171 13.01 -25.65 23.97
N GLY A 172 12.21 -24.58 23.93
CA GLY A 172 10.77 -24.61 24.18
C GLY A 172 10.15 -23.45 23.41
N ASP A 173 9.58 -23.72 22.24
CA ASP A 173 8.13 -23.90 22.07
C ASP A 173 7.37 -22.59 22.33
N CYS A 174 7.01 -21.92 21.24
CA CYS A 174 6.00 -20.88 21.23
C CYS A 174 5.43 -20.81 19.80
N ASP A 175 4.75 -21.90 19.45
CA ASP A 175 3.73 -21.93 18.41
C ASP A 175 2.47 -21.20 18.94
N GLN A 176 1.65 -20.69 18.01
CA GLN A 176 0.35 -20.00 18.22
C GLN A 176 0.36 -18.50 18.55
N LEU A 177 0.21 -17.69 17.51
CA LEU A 177 -0.67 -16.51 17.57
C LEU A 177 -1.69 -16.61 16.44
N GLU A 178 -2.84 -17.18 16.79
CA GLU A 178 -4.08 -17.10 16.02
C GLU A 178 -4.62 -15.67 15.99
N THR A 179 -5.04 -15.31 14.78
CA THR A 179 -6.19 -14.47 14.41
C THR A 179 -7.04 -13.86 15.54
N ILE A 180 -7.23 -12.53 15.47
CA ILE A 180 -8.41 -11.87 16.04
C ILE A 180 -9.03 -10.99 14.94
N SER A 181 -10.27 -11.34 14.56
CA SER A 181 -11.12 -10.59 13.64
C SER A 181 -11.79 -9.38 14.32
N PRO A 182 -12.23 -8.36 13.55
CA PRO A 182 -12.79 -7.13 14.08
C PRO A 182 -14.32 -7.13 14.03
N GLU A 183 -14.97 -7.42 15.16
CA GLU A 183 -16.37 -7.05 15.40
C GLU A 183 -16.49 -6.55 16.85
N GLU A 184 -17.43 -5.62 17.09
CA GLU A 184 -17.74 -4.97 18.38
C GLU A 184 -17.09 -3.62 18.69
N LEU A 185 -17.28 -2.61 17.82
CA LEU A 185 -17.46 -1.24 18.28
C LEU A 185 -18.45 -0.50 17.38
N VAL A 186 -19.68 -0.35 17.87
CA VAL A 186 -20.59 0.82 17.78
C VAL A 186 -22.04 0.33 17.90
N ASN A 187 -22.50 0.27 19.14
CA ASN A 187 -23.92 0.42 19.51
C ASN A 187 -23.95 1.17 20.84
N CYS A 188 -24.01 2.50 20.76
CA CYS A 188 -24.41 3.36 21.88
C CYS A 188 -25.55 4.24 21.38
N THR A 189 -26.74 3.67 21.46
CA THR A 189 -28.04 4.33 21.38
C THR A 189 -28.18 5.35 22.51
N VAL A 190 -28.25 6.63 22.17
CA VAL A 190 -28.77 7.66 23.09
C VAL A 190 -30.29 7.66 22.95
N GLY A 191 -30.97 6.96 23.85
CA GLY A 191 -32.38 7.14 24.14
C GLY A 191 -32.54 8.12 25.30
N GLY A 192 -33.21 9.24 25.05
CA GLY A 192 -33.66 10.19 26.07
C GLY A 192 -35.09 10.60 25.76
N GLU A 193 -36.04 9.92 26.40
CA GLU A 193 -37.47 10.24 26.39
C GLU A 193 -37.81 11.40 27.33
N SER A 194 -38.96 12.02 27.02
CA SER A 194 -39.56 13.24 27.55
C SER A 194 -40.31 13.09 28.89
N LYS A 195 -40.40 14.20 29.64
CA LYS A 195 -41.45 14.70 30.59
C LYS A 195 -40.74 15.52 31.69
N ASP A 196 -41.17 16.71 32.12
CA ASP A 196 -42.44 17.44 32.12
C ASP A 196 -42.23 18.93 31.80
#